data_AF-A0A433X1I8-F1
#
_entry.id   AF-A0A433X1I8-F1
#
_cell.length_a   1.000
_cell.length_b   1.000
_cell.length_c   1.000
_cell.angle_alpha   90.00
_cell.angle_beta   90.00
_cell.angle_gamma   90.00
#
_symmetry.space_group_name_H-M   'P 1'
#
loop_
_entity.id
_entity.type
_entity.pdbx_description
1 polymer ?
#
loop_
_entity_poly.entity_id
_entity_poly.type
_entity_poly.pdbx_seq_one_letter_code
_entity_poly.pdbx_strand_id
1 'polypeptide(L)'
;PRNPGFGLDLDWVGGVLVNRSAVERRALTIGSRRGVKKDHQLAWLLKAISLIDLTTLNADDTPGRVERLCAKARQPVRREVLAGLGV
;
A
#
# COMPACT_ATOMS: atom_id res chain seq x y z
N PRO A 1 8.11 -26.68 -19.39
CA PRO A 1 8.86 -25.97 -20.46
C PRO A 1 8.86 -24.45 -20.21
N ARG A 2 10.02 -23.78 -20.34
CA ARG A 2 10.10 -22.31 -20.24
C ARG A 2 9.80 -21.67 -21.59
N ASN A 3 9.08 -20.54 -21.55
CA ASN A 3 8.83 -19.73 -22.75
C ASN A 3 10.16 -19.17 -23.27
N PRO A 4 10.55 -19.44 -24.53
CA PRO A 4 11.81 -18.96 -25.11
C PRO A 4 11.85 -17.45 -25.36
N GLY A 5 10.68 -16.77 -25.35
CA GLY A 5 10.58 -15.32 -25.60
C GLY A 5 10.84 -14.93 -27.05
N PHE A 6 10.80 -13.62 -27.31
CA PHE A 6 11.15 -13.00 -28.59
C PHE A 6 11.80 -11.63 -28.34
N GLY A 7 12.51 -11.10 -29.34
CA GLY A 7 13.17 -9.79 -29.25
C GLY A 7 12.15 -8.65 -29.13
N LEU A 8 12.52 -7.57 -28.43
CA LEU A 8 11.67 -6.39 -28.31
C LEU A 8 11.42 -5.76 -29.68
N ASP A 9 10.16 -5.69 -30.09
CA ASP A 9 9.70 -4.98 -31.28
C ASP A 9 8.99 -3.69 -30.84
N LEU A 10 9.60 -2.53 -31.13
CA LEU A 10 9.06 -1.22 -30.77
C LEU A 10 7.98 -0.74 -31.72
N ASP A 11 7.87 -1.31 -32.92
CA ASP A 11 6.82 -0.94 -33.88
C ASP A 11 5.44 -1.30 -33.35
N TRP A 12 5.37 -2.35 -32.53
CA TRP A 12 4.15 -2.73 -31.81
C TRP A 12 3.68 -1.66 -30.83
N VAL A 13 4.60 -0.87 -30.25
CA VAL A 13 4.27 0.24 -29.36
C VAL A 13 3.99 1.50 -30.19
N GLY A 14 4.81 1.75 -31.21
CA GLY A 14 4.71 2.92 -32.08
C GLY A 14 3.43 2.95 -32.92
N GLY A 15 2.90 1.79 -33.30
CA GLY A 15 1.66 1.66 -34.09
C GLY A 15 0.36 1.76 -33.29
N VAL A 16 0.44 1.90 -31.95
CA VAL A 16 -0.76 1.96 -31.11
C VAL A 16 -1.42 3.32 -31.22
N LEU A 17 -2.61 3.35 -31.81
CA LEU A 17 -3.46 4.53 -31.86
C LEU A 17 -4.41 4.54 -30.66
N VAL A 18 -4.38 5.64 -29.89
CA VAL A 18 -5.21 5.80 -28.70
C VAL A 18 -6.09 7.03 -28.82
N ASN A 19 -7.38 6.87 -28.49
CA ASN A 19 -8.28 8.00 -28.34
C ASN A 19 -7.95 8.76 -27.04
N ARG A 20 -7.18 9.84 -27.17
CA ARG A 20 -6.73 10.68 -26.06
C ARG A 20 -7.89 11.12 -25.17
N SER A 21 -8.95 11.68 -25.75
CA SER A 21 -10.09 12.21 -24.99
C SER A 21 -10.81 11.13 -24.18
N ALA A 22 -10.92 9.91 -24.73
CA ALA A 22 -11.50 8.78 -24.03
C ALA A 22 -10.62 8.30 -22.87
N VAL A 23 -9.30 8.26 -23.06
CA VAL A 23 -8.33 7.91 -22.01
C VAL A 23 -8.34 8.93 -20.89
N GLU A 24 -8.30 10.22 -21.20
CA GLU A 24 -8.34 11.29 -20.21
C GLU A 24 -9.61 11.21 -19.35
N ARG A 25 -10.79 11.09 -19.99
CA ARG A 25 -12.06 10.90 -19.26
C ARG A 25 -12.03 9.64 -18.38
N ARG A 26 -11.48 8.53 -18.88
CA ARG A 26 -11.39 7.28 -18.11
C ARG A 26 -10.45 7.43 -16.93
N ALA A 27 -9.27 8.02 -17.11
CA ALA A 27 -8.27 8.23 -16.06
C ALA A 27 -8.83 9.10 -14.92
N LEU A 28 -9.52 10.19 -15.26
CA LEU A 28 -10.19 11.05 -14.27
C LEU A 28 -11.23 10.31 -13.42
N THR A 29 -11.85 9.25 -13.96
CA THR A 29 -12.81 8.43 -13.18
C THR A 29 -12.15 7.44 -12.23
N ILE A 30 -10.86 7.14 -12.37
CA ILE A 30 -10.17 6.14 -11.55
C ILE A 30 -10.08 6.62 -10.10
N GLY A 31 -9.66 7.88 -9.88
CA GLY A 31 -9.55 8.46 -8.54
C GLY A 31 -10.90 8.73 -7.86
N SER A 32 -11.95 9.03 -8.64
CA SER A 32 -13.27 9.40 -8.10
C SER A 32 -14.21 8.21 -7.88
N ARG A 33 -14.05 7.09 -8.61
CA ARG A 33 -14.99 5.96 -8.53
C ARG A 33 -14.57 4.84 -7.57
N ARG A 34 -13.32 4.81 -7.11
CA ARG A 34 -12.77 3.66 -6.36
C ARG A 34 -12.22 4.04 -4.98
N GLY A 35 -13.05 4.73 -4.19
CA GLY A 35 -12.78 4.85 -2.76
C GLY A 35 -12.89 3.48 -2.09
N VAL A 36 -11.90 3.12 -1.28
CA VAL A 36 -12.00 1.96 -0.38
C VAL A 36 -13.00 2.34 0.70
N LYS A 37 -14.12 1.61 0.80
CA LYS A 37 -15.25 1.99 1.65
C LYS A 37 -15.18 1.30 3.00
N LYS A 38 -15.61 2.00 4.07
CA LYS A 38 -15.91 1.49 5.42
C LYS A 38 -15.00 0.32 5.85
N ASP A 39 -15.52 -0.89 5.91
CA ASP A 39 -14.83 -2.07 6.45
C ASP A 39 -13.58 -2.43 5.64
N HIS A 40 -13.59 -2.20 4.32
CA HIS A 40 -12.40 -2.37 3.51
C HIS A 40 -11.35 -1.30 3.83
N GLN A 41 -11.76 -0.06 4.10
CA GLN A 41 -10.82 1.00 4.46
C GLN A 41 -10.15 0.64 5.78
N LEU A 42 -10.93 0.16 6.74
CA LEU A 42 -10.45 -0.34 8.00
C LEU A 42 -9.48 -1.51 7.84
N ALA A 43 -9.86 -2.54 7.08
CA ALA A 43 -9.03 -3.71 6.83
C ALA A 43 -7.69 -3.32 6.17
N TRP A 44 -7.70 -2.37 5.24
CA TRP A 44 -6.49 -1.86 4.60
C TRP A 44 -5.60 -1.07 5.56
N LEU A 45 -6.17 -0.27 6.46
CA LEU A 45 -5.41 0.44 7.49
C LEU A 45 -4.77 -0.54 8.48
N LEU A 46 -5.52 -1.55 8.94
CA LEU A 46 -4.97 -2.61 9.79
C LEU A 46 -3.85 -3.38 9.07
N LYS A 47 -4.05 -3.67 7.77
CA LYS A 47 -3.02 -4.32 6.97
C LYS A 47 -1.78 -3.43 6.82
N ALA A 48 -1.94 -2.14 6.57
CA ALA A 48 -0.84 -1.19 6.47
C ALA A 48 -0.02 -1.17 7.77
N ILE A 49 -0.68 -1.13 8.94
CA ILE A 49 -0.01 -1.19 10.25
C ILE A 49 0.82 -2.47 10.39
N SER A 50 0.32 -3.62 9.95
CA SER A 50 1.08 -4.89 9.99
C SER A 50 2.33 -4.91 9.12
N LEU A 51 2.45 -3.95 8.19
CA LEU A 51 3.58 -3.82 7.27
C LEU A 51 4.56 -2.70 7.69
N ILE A 52 4.25 -1.95 8.74
CA ILE A 52 5.14 -0.90 9.25
C ILE A 52 6.20 -1.54 10.13
N ASP A 53 7.46 -1.38 9.73
CA ASP A 53 8.59 -1.63 10.61
C ASP A 53 8.89 -0.36 11.43
N LEU A 54 9.04 -0.52 12.74
CA LEU A 54 9.41 0.59 13.63
C LEU A 54 10.92 0.53 13.83
N THR A 55 11.62 1.51 13.28
CA THR A 55 13.09 1.59 13.34
C THR A 55 13.53 2.87 14.05
N THR A 56 14.76 2.86 14.54
CA THR A 56 15.40 4.05 15.11
C THR A 56 16.16 4.77 14.00
N LEU A 57 15.69 5.95 13.60
CA LEU A 57 16.23 6.67 12.44
C LEU A 57 17.35 7.66 12.78
N ASN A 58 17.48 8.05 14.05
CA ASN A 58 18.30 9.20 14.45
C ASN A 58 19.55 8.87 15.27
N ALA A 59 19.94 7.59 15.36
CA ALA A 59 21.15 7.14 16.08
C ALA A 59 21.26 7.62 17.55
N ASP A 60 20.17 8.11 18.15
CA ASP A 60 20.06 8.63 19.51
C ASP A 60 19.40 7.60 20.44
N ASP A 61 19.81 6.34 20.26
CA ASP A 61 19.26 5.20 20.95
C ASP A 61 19.68 5.15 22.41
N THR A 62 18.68 5.03 23.27
CA THR A 62 18.87 4.69 24.67
C THR A 62 18.07 3.41 24.96
N PRO A 63 18.48 2.60 25.96
CA PRO A 63 17.78 1.36 26.28
C PRO A 63 16.26 1.56 26.45
N GLY A 64 15.84 2.60 27.17
CA GLY A 64 14.42 2.88 27.38
C GLY A 64 13.67 3.35 26.12
N ARG A 65 14.34 3.96 25.15
CA ARG A 65 13.72 4.37 23.88
C ARG A 65 13.49 3.16 22.98
N VAL A 66 14.48 2.28 22.90
CA VAL A 66 14.39 0.99 22.20
C VAL A 66 13.31 0.13 22.84
N GLU A 67 13.27 0.03 24.17
CA GLU A 67 12.25 -0.73 24.89
C GLU A 67 10.83 -0.26 24.55
N ARG A 68 10.57 1.06 24.59
CA ARG A 68 9.27 1.62 24.21
C ARG A 68 8.92 1.39 22.74
N LEU A 69 9.90 1.50 21.84
CA LEU A 69 9.71 1.22 20.42
C LEU A 69 9.31 -0.24 20.20
N CYS A 70 10.02 -1.19 20.82
CA CYS A 70 9.67 -2.61 20.78
C CYS A 70 8.29 -2.89 21.42
N ALA A 71 7.94 -2.21 22.52
CA ALA A 71 6.63 -2.34 23.14
C ALA A 71 5.51 -1.88 22.21
N LYS A 72 5.71 -0.76 21.50
CA LYS A 72 4.78 -0.26 20.48
C LYS A 72 4.72 -1.17 19.26
N ALA A 73 5.85 -1.72 18.81
CA ALA A 73 5.87 -2.68 17.70
C ALA A 73 5.08 -3.95 18.04
N ARG A 74 5.16 -4.41 19.29
CA ARG A 74 4.40 -5.58 19.79
C ARG A 74 2.90 -5.30 19.92
N GLN A 75 2.50 -4.08 20.25
CA GLN A 75 1.10 -3.66 20.39
C GLN A 75 0.85 -2.34 19.64
N PRO A 76 0.80 -2.37 18.30
CA PRO A 76 0.75 -1.15 17.50
C PRO A 76 -0.63 -0.48 17.50
N VAL A 77 -1.67 -1.21 17.93
CA VAL A 77 -3.05 -0.73 18.04
C VAL A 77 -3.53 -0.97 19.47
N ARG A 78 -4.26 0.01 20.01
CA ARG A 78 -4.89 -0.09 21.33
C ARG A 78 -5.91 -1.24 21.35
N ARG A 79 -5.95 -1.99 22.45
CA ARG A 79 -6.83 -3.16 22.61
C ARG A 79 -8.31 -2.79 22.49
N GLU A 80 -8.71 -1.64 23.02
CA GLU A 80 -10.11 -1.20 22.98
C GLU A 80 -10.58 -0.91 21.55
N VAL A 81 -9.66 -0.41 20.70
CA VAL A 81 -9.93 -0.20 19.27
C VAL A 81 -10.14 -1.55 18.60
N LEU A 82 -9.23 -2.51 18.79
CA LEU A 82 -9.36 -3.85 18.20
C LEU A 82 -10.66 -4.55 18.65
N ALA A 83 -11.00 -4.46 19.94
CA ALA A 83 -12.25 -4.97 20.49
C ALA A 83 -13.48 -4.32 19.83
N GLY A 84 -13.47 -3.00 19.63
CA GLY A 84 -14.53 -2.29 18.91
C GLY A 84 -14.65 -2.67 17.43
N LEU A 85 -13.61 -3.27 16.85
CA LEU A 85 -13.57 -3.76 15.47
C LEU A 85 -13.83 -5.26 15.36
N GLY A 86 -13.89 -5.99 16.49
CA GLY A 86 -14.11 -7.44 16.52
C GLY A 86 -12.92 -8.28 16.07
N VAL A 87 -11.69 -7.78 16.24
CA VAL A 87 -10.43 -8.47 15.88
C VAL A 87 -9.45 -8.56 17.05
#